data_AF-A0A2M7PL27-F1
#
_entry.id   AF-A0A2M7PL27-F1
#
_cell.length_a   1.000
_cell.length_b   1.000
_cell.length_c   1.000
_cell.angle_alpha   90.00
_cell.angle_beta   90.00
_cell.angle_gamma   90.00
#
_symmetry.space_group_name_H-M   'P 1'
#
loop_
_entity.id
_entity.type
_entity.pdbx_description
1 polymer ?
#
loop_
_entity_poly.entity_id
_entity_poly.type
_entity_poly.pdbx_seq_one_letter_code
_entity_poly.pdbx_strand_id
1 'polypeptide(L)' 'FDKEPLVEVTLYDLLGLKINTLQVGDVNSHLTRIDVTSLKPGIYLVEMLFGDRKIIRKVVIN' A
#
# COMPACT_ATOMS: atom_id res chain seq x y z
N PHE A 1 -8.40 9.10 -23.77
CA PHE A 1 -8.28 9.32 -22.31
C PHE A 1 -7.63 8.09 -21.74
N ASP A 2 -6.31 7.98 -21.90
CA ASP A 2 -5.54 6.89 -21.34
C ASP A 2 -5.58 7.05 -19.83
N LYS A 3 -6.33 6.17 -19.16
CA LYS A 3 -6.32 6.10 -17.70
C LYS A 3 -5.00 5.46 -17.34
N GLU A 4 -4.14 6.22 -16.67
CA GLU A 4 -2.90 5.72 -16.10
C GLU A 4 -3.18 4.47 -15.23
N PRO A 5 -2.23 3.52 -15.15
CA PRO A 5 -2.47 2.25 -14.49
C PRO A 5 -2.75 2.48 -13.01
N LEU A 6 -3.98 2.18 -12.57
CA LEU A 6 -4.34 2.32 -11.17
C LEU A 6 -3.60 1.27 -10.32
N VAL A 7 -2.97 1.73 -9.24
CA VAL A 7 -2.35 0.87 -8.25
C VAL A 7 -3.15 0.93 -6.98
N GLU A 8 -3.59 -0.22 -6.51
CA GLU A 8 -4.21 -0.32 -5.19
C GLU A 8 -3.15 -0.73 -4.17
N VAL A 9 -2.95 0.10 -3.15
CA VAL A 9 -2.03 -0.18 -2.05
C VAL A 9 -2.83 -0.38 -0.78
N THR A 10 -2.76 -1.57 -0.19
CA THR A 10 -3.48 -1.90 1.05
C THR A 10 -2.49 -2.21 2.16
N LEU A 11 -2.70 -1.59 3.32
CA LEU A 11 -1.96 -1.83 4.55
C LEU A 11 -2.76 -2.76 5.46
N TYR A 12 -2.08 -3.77 6.01
CA TYR A 12 -2.64 -4.73 6.95
C TYR A 12 -1.80 -4.78 8.22
N ASP A 13 -2.44 -5.12 9.33
CA ASP A 13 -1.73 -5.56 10.53
C ASP A 13 -1.19 -6.99 10.38
N LEU A 14 -0.45 -7.46 11.41
CA LEU A 14 0.10 -8.82 11.45
C LEU A 14 -0.95 -9.94 11.47
N LEU A 15 -2.20 -9.63 11.83
CA LEU A 15 -3.31 -10.59 11.83
C LEU A 15 -4.03 -10.62 10.48
N GLY A 16 -3.61 -9.79 9.53
CA GLY A 16 -4.23 -9.68 8.20
C GLY A 16 -5.48 -8.81 8.20
N LEU A 17 -5.71 -8.00 9.24
CA LEU A 17 -6.80 -7.03 9.24
C LEU A 17 -6.41 -5.81 8.39
N LYS A 18 -7.29 -5.44 7.46
CA LYS A 18 -7.13 -4.25 6.63
C LYS A 18 -7.21 -3.00 7.49
N ILE A 19 -6.18 -2.17 7.42
CA ILE A 19 -6.10 -0.87 8.10
C ILE A 19 -6.53 0.25 7.16
N ASN A 20 -5.95 0.28 5.96
CA ASN A 20 -6.20 1.33 4.98
C ASN A 20 -5.95 0.83 3.55
N THR A 21 -6.64 1.41 2.58
CA THR A 21 -6.45 1.18 1.14
C THR A 21 -6.37 2.52 0.42
N LEU A 22 -5.31 2.70 -0.38
CA LEU A 22 -5.09 3.87 -1.21
C LEU A 22 -5.12 3.47 -2.68
N GLN A 23 -5.86 4.23 -3.49
CA GLN A 23 -5.79 4.13 -4.95
C GLN A 23 -4.87 5.21 -5.49
N VAL A 24 -3.82 4.78 -6.19
CA VAL A 24 -2.82 5.66 -6.80
C VAL A 24 -3.07 5.66 -8.30
N GLY A 25 -3.52 6.82 -8.80
CA GLY A 25 -3.86 6.99 -10.21
C GLY A 25 -2.67 7.29 -11.11
N ASP A 26 -1.55 7.77 -10.57
CA ASP A 26 -0.41 8.25 -11.36
C ASP A 26 0.88 7.50 -11.01
N VAL A 27 1.18 6.46 -11.78
CA VAL A 27 2.38 5.61 -11.63
C VAL A 27 3.64 6.27 -12.19
N ASN A 28 3.52 7.41 -12.86
CA ASN A 28 4.69 8.21 -13.24
C ASN A 28 5.32 8.86 -12.01
N SER A 29 4.53 9.07 -10.95
CA SER A 29 5.08 9.23 -9.61
C SER A 29 5.63 7.86 -9.16
N HIS A 30 6.93 7.62 -9.36
CA HIS A 30 7.64 6.43 -8.84
C HIS A 30 7.60 6.30 -7.29
N LEU A 31 6.78 7.11 -6.60
CA LEU A 31 6.70 7.23 -5.16
C LEU A 31 5.26 7.52 -4.70
N THR A 32 4.67 6.56 -3.99
CA THR A 32 3.47 6.77 -3.18
C THR A 32 3.85 6.92 -1.72
N ARG A 33 3.27 7.89 -1.00
CA ARG A 33 3.46 8.06 0.44
C ARG A 33 2.21 7.59 1.18
N ILE A 34 2.42 6.84 2.25
CA ILE A 34 1.37 6.45 3.19
C ILE A 34 1.76 7.05 4.54
N ASP A 35 0.88 7.87 5.10
CA ASP A 35 1.05 8.37 6.46
C ASP A 35 0.78 7.24 7.45
N VAL A 36 1.76 6.98 8.30
CA VAL A 36 1.75 5.91 9.31
C VAL A 36 1.90 6.47 10.73
N THR A 37 1.83 7.79 10.92
CA THR A 37 2.07 8.44 12.22
C THR A 37 1.09 8.04 13.30
N SER A 38 -0.13 7.62 12.94
CA SER A 38 -1.15 7.13 13.87
C SER A 38 -1.01 5.64 14.22
N LEU A 39 -0.11 4.91 13.55
CA LEU A 39 0.11 3.50 13.79
C LEU A 39 1.03 3.29 14.99
N LYS A 40 0.75 2.24 15.75
CA LYS A 40 1.63 1.81 16.84
C LYS A 40 2.91 1.22 16.26
N PRO A 41 4.04 1.28 16.98
CA PRO A 41 5.22 0.52 16.62
C PRO A 41 4.89 -0.97 16.48
N GLY A 42 5.39 -1.61 15.44
CA GLY A 42 5.04 -2.99 15.11
C GLY A 42 5.41 -3.42 13.71
N ILE A 43 5.00 -4.63 13.37
CA ILE A 43 5.16 -5.18 12.02
C ILE A 43 3.83 -5.04 11.29
N TYR A 44 3.91 -4.72 10.00
CA TYR A 44 2.77 -4.52 9.12
C TYR A 44 3.04 -5.19 7.77
N LEU A 45 1.97 -5.45 7.01
CA LEU A 45 2.06 -5.95 5.65
C LEU A 45 1.51 -4.89 4.70
N VAL A 46 2.25 -4.60 3.64
CA VAL A 46 1.82 -3.74 2.54
C VAL A 46 1.62 -4.63 1.32
N GLU A 47 0.42 -4.58 0.76
CA GLU A 47 0.04 -5.22 -0.48
C GLU A 47 -0.09 -4.15 -1.56
N MET A 48 0.46 -4.41 -2.73
CA MET A 48 0.31 -3.56 -3.90
C MET A 48 -0.22 -4.40 -5.06
N LEU A 49 -1.34 -3.96 -5.64
CA LEU A 49 -2.00 -4.58 -6.79
C LEU A 49 -1.85 -3.67 -8.00
N PHE A 50 -1.22 -4.20 -9.06
CA PHE A 50 -0.97 -3.52 -10.33
C PHE A 50 -1.58 -4.38 -11.45
N GLY A 51 -2.85 -4.14 -11.78
CA GLY A 51 -3.60 -5.07 -12.64
C GLY A 51 -3.59 -6.48 -12.04
N ASP A 52 -3.09 -7.46 -12.79
CA ASP A 52 -3.03 -8.87 -12.35
C ASP A 52 -1.79 -9.20 -11.49
N ARG A 53 -0.90 -8.22 -11.24
CA ARG A 53 0.31 -8.43 -10.44
C ARG A 53 0.08 -8.04 -9.00
N LYS A 54 0.51 -8.92 -8.10
CA LYS A 54 0.44 -8.71 -6.66
C LYS A 54 1.84 -8.73 -6.04
N ILE A 55 2.17 -7.71 -5.25
CA ILE A 55 3.41 -7.63 -4.47
C ILE A 55 3.03 -7.47 -3.01
N ILE A 56 3.68 -8.25 -2.13
CA ILE A 56 3.49 -8.15 -0.68
C ILE A 56 4.85 -7.86 -0.03
N ARG A 57 4.90 -6.89 0.86
CA ARG A 57 6.10 -6.51 1.62
C ARG A 57 5.79 -6.44 3.11
N LYS A 58 6.72 -6.96 3.92
CA LYS A 58 6.73 -6.76 5.38
C LYS A 58 7.41 -5.43 5.69
N VAL A 59 6.77 -4.61 6.50
CA VAL A 59 7.28 -3.32 6.98
C VAL A 59 7.37 -3.35 8.50
N VAL A 60 8.43 -2.78 9.06
CA VAL A 60 8.58 -2.59 10.50
C VAL A 60 8.52 -1.09 10.77
N ILE A 61 7.60 -0.68 11.64
CA ILE A 61 7.44 0.69 12.11
C ILE A 61 7.96 0.72 13.54
N ASN A 62 8.90 1.64 13.80
CA ASN A 62 9.50 1.84 15.11
C ASN A 62 8.87 3.05 15.81
#